data_AF-A0A060BYY4-F1
#
_entry.id   AF-A0A060BYY4-F1
#
_cell.length_a   1.000
_cell.length_b   1.000
_cell.length_c   1.000
_cell.angle_alpha   90.00
_cell.angle_beta   90.00
_cell.angle_gamma   90.00
#
_symmetry.space_group_name_H-M   'P 1'
#
loop_
_entity.id
_entity.type
_entity.pdbx_description
1 polymer ?
#
loop_
_entity_poly.entity_id
_entity_poly.type
_entity_poly.pdbx_seq_one_letter_code
_entity_poly.pdbx_strand_id
1 'polypeptide(L)'
;GWLLPEGYMWRLGEQQASPRQIEAFVVRRVGPQRAEQFWSRYRAQFVTEADVALVAAMGFDHVRLPINARGLVGEDGTVTDDGLAPIDRALDWCQRHGLRLLLDLHGAPGGQTGTNIDDSLHGRPDLFTDPA
;
A
#
# COMPACT_ATOMS: atom_id res chain seq x y z
N GLY A 1 4.65 3.95 -0.37
CA GLY A 1 5.79 3.00 -0.24
C GLY A 1 5.43 1.51 -0.18
N TRP A 2 4.87 1.01 0.94
CA TRP A 2 4.71 -0.45 1.19
C TRP A 2 3.35 -1.01 0.76
N LEU A 3 2.27 -0.71 1.50
CA LEU A 3 0.91 -1.16 1.17
C LEU A 3 0.23 -0.27 0.12
N LEU A 4 0.94 0.77 -0.34
CA LEU A 4 0.62 1.59 -1.49
C LEU A 4 1.93 1.98 -2.18
N PRO A 5 2.40 1.26 -3.21
CA PRO A 5 3.63 1.59 -3.93
C PRO A 5 3.48 2.88 -4.76
N GLU A 6 4.53 3.71 -4.77
CA GLU A 6 4.56 4.98 -5.51
C GLU A 6 5.76 5.01 -6.45
N GLY A 7 5.55 5.40 -7.70
CA GLY A 7 6.55 5.25 -8.77
C GLY A 7 7.88 5.95 -8.52
N TYR A 8 7.84 7.15 -7.93
CA TYR A 8 9.04 7.93 -7.65
C TYR A 8 9.93 7.27 -6.60
N MET A 9 9.35 6.55 -5.63
CA MET A 9 10.12 5.82 -4.61
C MET A 9 10.96 4.71 -5.24
N TRP A 10 10.51 4.18 -6.38
CA TRP A 10 11.16 3.10 -7.13
C TRP A 10 11.93 3.60 -8.36
N ARG A 11 11.98 4.93 -8.57
CA ARG A 11 12.63 5.57 -9.73
C ARG A 11 12.10 5.06 -11.08
N LEU A 12 10.81 4.73 -11.17
CA LEU A 12 10.19 4.24 -12.40
C LEU A 12 9.73 5.35 -13.37
N GLY A 13 9.98 6.62 -13.02
CA GLY A 13 9.55 7.77 -13.81
C GLY A 13 8.03 8.03 -13.74
N GLU A 14 7.56 8.99 -14.53
CA GLU A 14 6.16 9.46 -14.49
C GLU A 14 5.16 8.47 -15.09
N GLN A 15 5.64 7.52 -15.92
CA GLN A 15 4.76 6.57 -16.60
C GLN A 15 4.32 5.40 -15.71
N GLN A 16 4.95 5.20 -14.55
CA GLN A 16 4.60 4.15 -13.59
C GLN A 16 4.42 4.78 -12.21
N ALA A 17 3.55 5.78 -12.14
CA ALA A 17 3.41 6.63 -10.97
C ALA A 17 2.49 6.02 -9.88
N SER A 18 1.43 5.30 -10.29
CA SER A 18 0.42 4.74 -9.38
C SER A 18 0.57 3.24 -9.10
N PRO A 19 -0.03 2.71 -8.01
CA PRO A 19 0.03 1.28 -7.68
C PRO A 19 -0.39 0.38 -8.85
N ARG A 20 -1.55 0.62 -9.47
CA ARG A 20 -2.02 -0.13 -10.66
C ARG A 20 -1.03 -0.09 -11.82
N GLN A 21 -0.41 1.06 -12.09
CA GLN A 21 0.56 1.17 -13.18
C GLN A 21 1.83 0.37 -12.90
N ILE A 22 2.30 0.37 -11.65
CA ILE A 22 3.45 -0.40 -11.20
C ILE A 22 3.14 -1.90 -11.25
N GLU A 23 1.97 -2.32 -10.76
CA GLU A 23 1.49 -3.71 -10.84
C GLU A 23 1.45 -4.20 -12.29
N ALA A 24 0.83 -3.43 -13.19
CA ALA A 24 0.77 -3.76 -14.61
C ALA A 24 2.17 -3.80 -15.25
N PHE A 25 3.07 -2.89 -14.88
CA PHE A 25 4.45 -2.89 -15.33
C PHE A 25 5.20 -4.16 -14.92
N VAL A 26 5.08 -4.57 -13.65
CA VAL A 26 5.68 -5.81 -13.15
C VAL A 26 5.12 -7.02 -13.91
N VAL A 27 3.80 -7.13 -14.06
CA VAL A 27 3.17 -8.23 -14.82
C VAL A 27 3.69 -8.28 -16.26
N ARG A 28 3.75 -7.14 -16.97
CA ARG A 28 4.30 -7.07 -18.33
C ARG A 28 5.75 -7.55 -18.40
N ARG A 29 6.55 -7.30 -17.35
CA ARG A 29 7.99 -7.56 -17.38
C ARG A 29 8.37 -9.00 -17.03
N VAL A 30 7.63 -9.64 -16.11
CA VAL A 30 7.98 -10.96 -15.57
C VAL A 30 6.90 -12.03 -15.77
N GLY A 31 5.71 -11.66 -16.26
CA GLY A 31 4.55 -12.53 -16.39
C GLY A 31 3.77 -12.66 -15.08
N PRO A 32 2.49 -13.09 -15.14
CA PRO A 32 1.55 -13.04 -14.01
C PRO A 32 2.00 -13.87 -12.80
N GLN A 33 2.46 -15.10 -13.02
CA GLN A 33 2.88 -16.01 -11.94
C GLN A 33 4.07 -15.46 -11.14
N ARG A 34 5.07 -14.91 -11.84
CA ARG A 34 6.24 -14.30 -11.18
C ARG A 34 5.89 -12.96 -10.53
N ALA A 35 4.95 -12.22 -11.10
CA ALA A 35 4.47 -10.98 -10.51
C ALA A 35 3.74 -11.24 -9.18
N GLU A 36 2.91 -12.27 -9.12
CA GLU A 36 2.25 -12.69 -7.88
C GLU A 36 3.28 -13.06 -6.80
N GLN A 37 4.28 -13.88 -7.14
CA GLN A 37 5.37 -14.22 -6.23
C GLN A 37 6.16 -12.99 -5.78
N PHE A 38 6.43 -12.06 -6.70
CA PHE A 38 7.10 -10.79 -6.40
C PHE A 38 6.30 -9.99 -5.38
N TRP A 39 5.00 -9.77 -5.61
CA TRP A 39 4.16 -8.96 -4.73
C TRP A 39 3.95 -9.60 -3.36
N SER A 40 3.82 -10.92 -3.29
CA SER A 40 3.78 -11.66 -2.02
C SER A 40 5.06 -11.45 -1.21
N ARG A 41 6.24 -11.66 -1.83
CA ARG A 41 7.54 -11.43 -1.17
C ARG A 41 7.76 -9.97 -0.81
N TYR A 42 7.39 -9.04 -1.70
CA TYR A 42 7.48 -7.61 -1.46
C TYR A 42 6.71 -7.20 -0.20
N ARG A 43 5.44 -7.59 -0.09
CA ARG A 43 4.63 -7.28 1.09
C ARG A 43 5.18 -7.92 2.37
N ALA A 44 5.82 -9.08 2.26
CA ALA A 44 6.41 -9.77 3.41
C ALA A 44 7.80 -9.26 3.84
N GLN A 45 8.54 -8.54 2.97
CA GLN A 45 9.96 -8.25 3.20
C GLN A 45 10.32 -6.77 3.03
N PHE A 46 9.46 -5.94 2.45
CA PHE A 46 9.77 -4.52 2.22
C PHE A 46 9.83 -3.72 3.52
N VAL A 47 8.92 -3.98 4.45
CA VAL A 47 8.99 -3.52 5.85
C VAL A 47 8.89 -4.75 6.75
N THR A 48 9.78 -4.81 7.72
CA THR A 48 9.89 -5.88 8.70
C THR A 48 9.88 -5.30 10.12
N GLU A 49 9.80 -6.17 11.12
CA GLU A 49 9.94 -5.74 12.51
C GLU A 49 11.27 -5.02 12.78
N ALA A 50 12.36 -5.40 12.10
CA ALA A 50 13.66 -4.76 12.29
C ALA A 50 13.62 -3.27 11.92
N ASP A 51 12.83 -2.90 10.91
CA ASP A 51 12.63 -1.50 10.51
C ASP A 51 11.84 -0.73 11.58
N VAL A 52 10.81 -1.34 12.16
CA VAL A 52 10.01 -0.75 13.25
C VAL A 52 10.84 -0.59 14.53
N ALA A 53 11.66 -1.58 14.86
CA ALA A 53 12.58 -1.53 15.99
C ALA A 53 13.63 -0.40 15.81
N LEU A 54 14.13 -0.22 14.58
CA LEU A 54 15.03 0.88 14.25
C LEU A 54 14.34 2.24 14.41
N VAL A 55 13.09 2.38 13.96
CA VAL A 55 12.29 3.60 14.18
C VAL A 55 12.15 3.92 15.67
N ALA A 56 11.84 2.92 16.50
CA ALA A 56 11.79 3.12 17.96
C ALA A 56 13.15 3.51 18.54
N ALA A 57 14.24 2.84 18.13
CA ALA A 57 15.60 3.14 18.60
C ALA A 57 16.08 4.55 18.20
N MET A 58 15.56 5.12 17.11
CA MET A 58 15.80 6.50 16.70
C MET A 58 15.02 7.54 17.55
N GLY A 59 14.14 7.10 18.46
CA GLY A 59 13.40 7.97 19.36
C GLY A 59 12.07 8.50 18.82
N PHE A 60 11.55 7.93 17.73
CA PHE A 60 10.19 8.23 17.27
C PHE A 60 9.13 7.58 18.19
N ASP A 61 7.89 8.08 18.14
CA ASP A 61 6.80 7.65 19.03
C ASP A 61 5.56 7.10 18.28
N HIS A 62 5.60 7.11 16.95
CA HIS A 62 4.57 6.52 16.10
C HIS A 62 5.09 6.20 14.69
N VAL A 63 4.35 5.31 14.00
CA VAL A 63 4.47 5.02 12.57
C VAL A 63 3.15 5.39 11.90
N ARG A 64 3.20 6.15 10.80
CA ARG A 64 2.05 6.33 9.90
C ARG A 64 2.10 5.28 8.80
N LEU A 65 1.02 4.53 8.62
CA LEU A 65 0.91 3.45 7.64
C LEU A 65 -0.12 3.80 6.56
N PRO A 66 0.34 4.29 5.38
CA PRO A 66 -0.50 4.47 4.22
C PRO A 66 -1.02 3.13 3.69
N ILE A 67 -2.33 3.00 3.55
CA ILE A 67 -3.03 1.83 3.02
C ILE A 67 -3.86 2.19 1.78
N ASN A 68 -4.08 1.19 0.93
CA ASN A 68 -4.95 1.29 -0.25
C ASN A 68 -6.20 0.42 -0.01
N ALA A 69 -7.39 1.00 -0.19
CA ALA A 69 -8.67 0.30 -0.04
C ALA A 69 -8.75 -0.99 -0.86
N ARG A 70 -8.18 -1.02 -2.07
CA ARG A 70 -8.16 -2.23 -2.93
C ARG A 70 -7.36 -3.38 -2.34
N GLY A 71 -6.41 -3.09 -1.44
CA GLY A 71 -5.68 -4.12 -0.71
C GLY A 71 -6.42 -4.64 0.52
N LEU A 72 -7.51 -3.97 0.94
CA LEU A 72 -8.24 -4.25 2.17
C LEU A 72 -9.64 -4.84 1.91
N VAL A 73 -10.32 -4.30 0.89
CA VAL A 73 -11.73 -4.56 0.58
C VAL A 73 -11.84 -5.39 -0.70
N GLY A 74 -12.54 -6.52 -0.63
CA GLY A 74 -12.85 -7.39 -1.76
C GLY A 74 -13.88 -6.78 -2.71
N GLU A 75 -14.12 -7.46 -3.84
CA GLU A 75 -15.08 -7.00 -4.85
C GLU A 75 -16.54 -6.91 -4.33
N ASP A 76 -16.86 -7.69 -3.29
CA ASP A 76 -18.17 -7.68 -2.62
C ASP A 76 -18.30 -6.60 -1.53
N GLY A 77 -17.29 -5.75 -1.37
CA GLY A 77 -17.26 -4.68 -0.36
C GLY A 77 -16.87 -5.15 1.04
N THR A 78 -16.51 -6.43 1.22
CA THR A 78 -16.10 -6.95 2.54
C THR A 78 -14.61 -6.72 2.79
N VAL A 79 -14.27 -6.42 4.05
CA VAL A 79 -12.86 -6.40 4.48
C VAL A 79 -12.34 -7.84 4.55
N THR A 80 -11.18 -8.08 3.98
CA THR A 80 -10.58 -9.43 3.91
C THR A 80 -9.50 -9.62 4.98
N ASP A 81 -9.41 -10.84 5.52
CA ASP A 81 -8.36 -11.20 6.49
C ASP A 81 -6.96 -11.04 5.88
N ASP A 82 -6.78 -11.42 4.61
CA ASP A 82 -5.52 -11.25 3.90
C ASP A 82 -5.11 -9.78 3.74
N GLY A 83 -6.10 -8.88 3.58
CA GLY A 83 -5.89 -7.44 3.52
C GLY A 83 -5.53 -6.82 4.88
N LEU A 84 -6.08 -7.35 5.97
CA LEU A 84 -5.78 -6.94 7.34
C LEU A 84 -4.44 -7.48 7.85
N ALA A 85 -4.04 -8.69 7.43
CA ALA A 85 -2.84 -9.35 7.91
C ALA A 85 -1.55 -8.49 7.95
N PRO A 86 -1.19 -7.69 6.92
CA PRO A 86 -0.02 -6.81 7.03
C PRO A 86 -0.21 -5.65 8.02
N ILE A 87 -1.43 -5.16 8.20
CA ILE A 87 -1.76 -4.11 9.17
C ILE A 87 -1.63 -4.67 10.59
N ASP A 88 -2.18 -5.85 10.84
CA ASP A 88 -2.08 -6.53 12.15
C ASP A 88 -0.61 -6.79 12.52
N ARG A 89 0.19 -7.29 11.57
CA ARG A 89 1.64 -7.45 11.79
C ARG A 89 2.33 -6.14 12.14
N ALA A 90 2.03 -5.05 11.42
CA ALA A 90 2.63 -3.76 11.70
C ALA A 90 2.21 -3.22 13.07
N LEU A 91 0.95 -3.43 13.47
CA LEU A 91 0.43 -3.07 14.77
C LEU A 91 1.14 -3.84 15.89
N ASP A 92 1.31 -5.17 15.73
CA ASP A 92 2.03 -6.02 16.68
C ASP A 92 3.49 -5.57 16.85
N TRP A 93 4.16 -5.20 15.75
CA TRP A 93 5.53 -4.67 15.81
C TRP A 93 5.56 -3.34 16.55
N CYS A 94 4.65 -2.42 16.22
CA CYS A 94 4.59 -1.12 16.88
C CYS A 94 4.34 -1.28 18.39
N GLN A 95 3.39 -2.13 18.79
CA GLN A 95 3.11 -2.40 20.21
C GLN A 95 4.33 -2.95 20.94
N ARG A 96 5.04 -3.92 20.36
CA ARG A 96 6.24 -4.51 20.97
C ARG A 96 7.39 -3.52 21.18
N HIS A 97 7.48 -2.50 20.32
CA HIS A 97 8.53 -1.48 20.37
C HIS A 97 8.05 -0.14 20.95
N GLY A 98 6.87 -0.10 21.58
CA GLY A 98 6.34 1.10 22.24
C GLY A 98 5.91 2.23 21.28
N LEU A 99 5.66 1.92 20.02
CA LEU A 99 5.19 2.85 19.00
C LEU A 99 3.67 2.77 18.83
N ARG A 100 3.05 3.91 18.51
CA ARG A 100 1.65 3.96 18.04
C ARG A 100 1.59 3.76 16.53
N LEU A 101 0.50 3.18 16.04
CA LEU A 101 0.25 3.06 14.59
C LEU A 101 -0.88 4.02 14.18
N LEU A 102 -0.59 4.94 13.28
CA LEU A 102 -1.57 5.80 12.62
C LEU A 102 -1.92 5.19 11.27
N LEU A 103 -3.14 4.67 11.14
CA LEU A 103 -3.65 4.17 9.87
C LEU A 103 -4.10 5.34 8.99
N ASP A 104 -3.66 5.32 7.73
CA ASP A 104 -3.88 6.38 6.76
C ASP A 104 -4.46 5.78 5.49
N LEU A 105 -5.77 5.95 5.27
CA LEU A 105 -6.41 5.52 4.02
C LEU A 105 -5.96 6.44 2.89
N HIS A 106 -4.90 6.03 2.20
CA HIS A 106 -4.16 6.86 1.27
C HIS A 106 -4.63 6.68 -0.19
N GLY A 107 -5.17 5.51 -0.51
CA GLY A 107 -5.92 5.26 -1.74
C GLY A 107 -7.35 4.85 -1.41
N ALA A 108 -8.30 5.76 -1.65
CA ALA A 108 -9.72 5.49 -1.44
C ALA A 108 -10.34 4.75 -2.65
N PRO A 109 -11.48 4.05 -2.48
CA PRO A 109 -12.24 3.54 -3.61
C PRO A 109 -12.55 4.68 -4.60
N GLY A 110 -12.34 4.46 -5.90
CA GLY A 110 -12.51 5.49 -6.93
C GLY A 110 -11.39 6.55 -7.02
N GLY A 111 -10.49 6.64 -6.04
CA GLY A 111 -9.45 7.67 -5.99
C GLY A 111 -9.98 9.06 -5.64
N GLN A 112 -9.33 9.73 -4.69
CA GLN A 112 -9.78 11.02 -4.14
C GLN A 112 -9.19 12.26 -4.82
N THR A 113 -8.15 12.14 -5.64
CA THR A 113 -7.46 13.27 -6.31
C THR A 113 -7.41 13.15 -7.82
N GLY A 114 -7.46 11.93 -8.37
CA GLY A 114 -7.19 11.66 -9.78
C GLY A 114 -5.70 11.71 -10.13
N THR A 115 -4.82 11.53 -9.16
CA THR A 115 -3.35 11.64 -9.35
C THR A 115 -2.62 10.34 -9.03
N ASN A 116 -1.29 10.38 -8.97
CA ASN A 116 -0.45 9.19 -8.85
C ASN A 116 -0.60 8.42 -7.53
N ILE A 117 -0.90 9.09 -6.42
CA ILE A 117 -0.83 8.48 -5.07
C ILE A 117 -2.13 7.85 -4.60
N ASP A 118 -3.26 8.11 -5.27
CA ASP A 118 -4.60 7.74 -4.80
C ASP A 118 -5.17 6.45 -5.42
N ASP A 119 -4.41 5.82 -6.33
CA ASP A 119 -4.80 4.61 -7.09
C ASP A 119 -6.08 4.77 -7.95
N SER A 120 -6.38 6.02 -8.39
CA SER A 120 -7.47 6.31 -9.32
C SER A 120 -7.37 5.49 -10.62
N LEU A 121 -8.48 4.88 -11.02
CA LEU A 121 -8.52 4.02 -12.21
C LEU A 121 -8.45 4.83 -13.51
N HIS A 122 -9.17 5.95 -13.56
CA HIS A 122 -9.30 6.78 -14.76
C HIS A 122 -8.47 8.07 -14.72
N GLY A 123 -7.60 8.24 -13.71
CA GLY A 123 -6.88 9.50 -13.49
C GLY A 123 -7.84 10.65 -13.15
N ARG A 124 -8.93 10.34 -12.45
CA ARG A 124 -9.99 11.25 -12.05
C ARG A 124 -10.38 10.96 -10.59
N PRO A 125 -10.88 11.96 -9.86
CA PRO A 125 -11.34 11.77 -8.48
C PRO A 125 -12.73 11.12 -8.48
N ASP A 126 -12.81 9.86 -8.92
CA ASP A 126 -14.09 9.16 -9.11
C ASP A 126 -14.80 8.94 -7.77
N LEU A 127 -14.08 8.93 -6.63
CA LEU A 127 -14.67 8.92 -5.29
C LEU A 127 -15.76 9.99 -5.10
N PHE A 128 -15.58 11.17 -5.72
CA PHE A 128 -16.50 12.30 -5.55
C PHE A 128 -17.40 12.53 -6.76
N THR A 129 -17.11 11.88 -7.89
CA THR A 129 -17.75 12.20 -9.18
C THR A 129 -18.49 11.03 -9.80
N ASP A 130 -18.22 9.80 -9.36
CA ASP A 130 -18.96 8.61 -9.74
C ASP A 130 -19.97 8.25 -8.64
N PRO A 131 -21.29 8.23 -8.93
CA PRO A 131 -22.32 7.87 -7.97
C PRO A 131 -22.44 6.36 -7.70
N ALA A 132 -21.60 5.53 -8.33
CA ALA A 132 -21.63 4.06 -8.25
C ALA A 132 -21.30 3.48 -6.86
#